data_AF-A0A9X0I4B4-F1
#
_entry.id   AF-A0A9X0I4B4-F1
#
_cell.length_a   1.000
_cell.length_b   1.000
_cell.length_c   1.000
_cell.angle_alpha   90.00
_cell.angle_beta   90.00
_cell.angle_gamma   90.00
#
_symmetry.space_group_name_H-M   'P 1'
#
loop_
_entity.id
_entity.type
_entity.pdbx_description
1 polymer ?
#
loop_
_entity_poly.entity_id
_entity_poly.type
_entity_poly.pdbx_seq_one_letter_code
_entity_poly.pdbx_strand_id
1 'polypeptide(L)'
;MDNALFSRRRAERFAQLLDEANGGRRHHVRSRVDDRLTPLVGLGRQLTAGPPEPEVDPEFRAGLRAMLLATAEREGIAAPASTEKVGTGRGALLPAVTARRARARGAILVGIAAGAIAVSGISAASENAVPGDALYGMKRGTERAQLALASSEISRGQLFLDFARTRLAEASALHGSRSGYGAVLDDMDADTRQGVRLLTAAAVQRSDPAALDAVDAFLVPQRRALDALRDSGSRADRERTAQSLKLLASVTERGDALRTTIACGQPVGSASDSLGPLPGTCT
;
A
#
# COMPACT_ATOMS: atom_id res chain seq x y z
N MET A 1 3.78 22.05 -23.07
CA MET A 1 3.37 20.81 -22.35
C MET A 1 3.06 21.18 -20.89
N ASP A 2 2.29 22.26 -20.69
CA ASP A 2 2.38 23.07 -19.46
C ASP A 2 1.14 22.95 -18.54
N ASN A 3 0.07 22.33 -19.03
CA ASN A 3 -1.24 22.36 -18.38
C ASN A 3 -1.33 21.59 -17.05
N ALA A 4 -0.56 20.50 -16.89
CA ALA A 4 -0.58 19.65 -15.70
C ALA A 4 0.04 20.34 -14.47
N LEU A 5 1.16 21.05 -14.65
CA LEU A 5 1.82 21.80 -13.58
C LEU A 5 0.97 22.99 -13.12
N PHE A 6 0.29 23.67 -14.06
CA PHE A 6 -0.69 24.71 -13.73
C PHE A 6 -1.93 24.16 -13.02
N SER A 7 -2.36 22.93 -13.31
CA SER A 7 -3.45 22.28 -12.58
C SER A 7 -3.05 21.94 -11.14
N ARG A 8 -1.84 21.38 -10.95
CA ARG A 8 -1.31 21.02 -9.63
C ARG A 8 -1.16 22.23 -8.71
N ARG A 9 -0.52 23.31 -9.17
CA ARG A 9 -0.37 24.54 -8.37
C ARG A 9 -1.72 25.18 -8.00
N ARG A 10 -2.72 25.08 -8.88
CA ARG A 10 -4.08 25.54 -8.60
C ARG A 10 -4.77 24.70 -7.53
N ALA A 11 -4.61 23.38 -7.57
CA ALA A 11 -5.14 22.48 -6.56
C ALA A 11 -4.51 22.71 -5.18
N GLU A 12 -3.18 22.86 -5.13
CA GLU A 12 -2.43 23.18 -3.90
C GLU A 12 -2.88 24.53 -3.32
N ARG A 13 -3.07 25.56 -4.18
CA ARG A 13 -3.56 26.86 -3.73
C ARG A 13 -5.00 26.82 -3.24
N PHE A 14 -5.86 26.03 -3.87
CA PHE A 14 -7.24 25.82 -3.42
C PHE A 14 -7.28 25.14 -2.04
N ALA A 15 -6.48 24.09 -1.83
CA ALA A 15 -6.37 23.41 -0.55
C ALA A 15 -5.92 24.37 0.57
N GLN A 16 -4.93 25.22 0.29
CA GLN A 16 -4.46 26.22 1.25
C GLN A 16 -5.56 27.23 1.62
N LEU A 17 -6.32 27.73 0.65
CA LEU A 17 -7.42 28.66 0.91
C LEU A 17 -8.57 28.00 1.69
N LEU A 18 -8.82 26.70 1.47
CA LEU A 18 -9.81 25.94 2.22
C LEU A 18 -9.38 25.74 3.68
N ASP A 19 -8.10 25.40 3.93
CA ASP A 19 -7.54 25.28 5.28
C ASP A 19 -7.58 26.62 6.04
N GLU A 20 -7.18 27.71 5.39
CA GLU A 20 -7.27 29.06 5.98
C GLU A 20 -8.71 29.44 6.35
N ALA A 21 -9.67 29.10 5.48
CA ALA A 21 -11.07 29.37 5.72
C ALA A 21 -11.67 28.52 6.85
N ASN A 22 -11.08 27.37 7.15
CA ASN A 22 -11.44 26.45 8.24
C ASN A 22 -10.64 26.69 9.54
N GLY A 23 -9.88 27.78 9.63
CA GLY A 23 -9.16 28.18 10.85
C GLY A 23 -7.66 27.85 10.86
N GLY A 24 -7.10 27.41 9.73
CA GLY A 24 -5.67 27.20 9.53
C GLY A 24 -4.85 28.51 9.53
N ARG A 25 -3.51 28.36 9.52
CA ARG A 25 -2.57 29.50 9.48
C ARG A 25 -2.71 30.28 8.17
N ARG A 26 -2.88 31.60 8.26
CA ARG A 26 -2.96 32.51 7.10
C ARG A 26 -1.60 32.66 6.43
N HIS A 27 -1.52 32.43 5.13
CA HIS A 27 -0.32 32.68 4.34
C HIS A 27 -0.46 33.97 3.52
N HIS A 28 0.46 34.91 3.70
CA HIS A 28 0.38 36.28 3.13
C HIS A 28 0.70 36.41 1.63
N VAL A 29 0.62 35.34 0.85
CA VAL A 29 0.86 35.40 -0.61
C VAL A 29 -0.49 35.51 -1.31
N ARG A 30 -0.83 36.67 -1.87
CA ARG A 30 -2.03 36.84 -2.72
C ARG A 30 -1.67 36.58 -4.18
N SER A 31 -2.44 35.72 -4.84
CA SER A 31 -2.29 35.40 -6.26
C SER A 31 -3.52 35.87 -7.05
N ARG A 32 -3.33 36.23 -8.33
CA ARG A 32 -4.45 36.55 -9.26
C ARG A 32 -5.44 35.39 -9.45
N VAL A 33 -5.07 34.19 -9.05
CA VAL A 33 -5.94 32.99 -9.15
C VAL A 33 -6.90 32.91 -7.96
N ASP A 34 -6.62 33.60 -6.85
CA ASP A 34 -7.43 33.54 -5.63
C ASP A 34 -8.86 34.02 -5.88
N ASP A 35 -9.05 35.07 -6.70
CA ASP A 35 -10.36 35.61 -7.07
C ASP A 35 -11.28 34.55 -7.70
N ARG A 36 -10.71 33.55 -8.38
CA ARG A 36 -11.46 32.43 -8.98
C ARG A 36 -11.67 31.27 -8.01
N LEU A 37 -10.82 31.13 -6.99
CA LEU A 37 -10.86 30.02 -6.04
C LEU A 37 -11.71 30.34 -4.80
N THR A 38 -11.76 31.61 -4.37
CA THR A 38 -12.55 32.04 -3.20
C THR A 38 -14.04 31.67 -3.30
N PRO A 39 -14.73 31.79 -4.45
CA PRO A 39 -16.11 31.32 -4.59
C PRO A 39 -16.26 29.81 -4.40
N LEU A 40 -15.30 29.01 -4.88
CA LEU A 40 -15.31 27.55 -4.74
C LEU A 40 -15.07 27.12 -3.29
N VAL A 41 -14.21 27.83 -2.56
CA VAL A 41 -14.01 27.63 -1.11
C VAL A 41 -15.30 27.95 -0.35
N GLY A 42 -16.00 29.02 -0.74
CA GLY A 42 -17.32 29.37 -0.21
C GLY A 42 -18.35 28.25 -0.40
N LEU A 43 -18.41 27.67 -1.61
CA LEU A 43 -19.28 26.53 -1.89
C LEU A 43 -18.93 25.30 -1.04
N GLY A 44 -17.63 24.98 -0.90
CA GLY A 44 -17.17 23.90 -0.03
C GLY A 44 -17.64 24.06 1.41
N ARG A 45 -17.51 25.26 1.98
CA ARG A 45 -17.99 25.55 3.34
C ARG A 45 -19.49 25.43 3.50
N GLN A 46 -20.27 25.82 2.48
CA GLN A 46 -21.73 25.67 2.50
C GLN A 46 -22.13 24.18 2.51
N LEU A 47 -21.42 23.33 1.77
CA LEU A 47 -21.65 21.90 1.76
C LEU A 47 -21.29 21.23 3.10
N THR A 48 -20.28 21.74 3.81
CA THR A 48 -19.85 21.22 5.12
C THR A 48 -20.66 21.77 6.30
N ALA A 49 -21.43 22.85 6.12
CA ALA A 49 -22.15 23.50 7.21
C ALA A 49 -23.47 22.82 7.61
N GLY A 50 -23.93 21.80 6.87
CA GLY A 50 -25.22 21.15 7.11
C GLY A 50 -25.31 19.61 7.04
N PRO A 51 -24.23 18.81 6.93
CA PRO A 51 -24.38 17.37 7.10
C PRO A 51 -24.73 17.06 8.56
N PRO A 52 -25.68 16.14 8.81
CA PRO A 52 -25.89 15.62 10.17
C PRO A 52 -24.57 15.02 10.66
N GLU A 53 -24.22 15.29 11.91
CA GLU A 53 -23.03 14.70 12.51
C GLU A 53 -23.20 13.17 12.45
N PRO A 54 -22.28 12.43 11.80
CA PRO A 54 -22.43 11.00 11.64
C PRO A 54 -22.31 10.33 13.02
N GLU A 55 -23.46 10.00 13.61
CA GLU A 55 -23.50 9.34 14.90
C GLU A 55 -23.09 7.88 14.74
N VAL A 56 -21.91 7.53 15.26
CA VAL A 56 -21.43 6.16 15.24
C VAL A 56 -22.15 5.38 16.34
N ASP A 57 -22.82 4.31 15.94
CA ASP A 57 -23.52 3.37 16.81
C ASP A 57 -22.63 2.96 18.02
N PRO A 58 -23.12 3.12 19.27
CA PRO A 58 -22.36 2.79 20.47
C PRO A 58 -21.92 1.33 20.53
N GLU A 59 -22.74 0.39 20.06
CA GLU A 59 -22.40 -1.03 20.06
C GLU A 59 -21.28 -1.34 19.06
N PHE A 60 -21.36 -0.78 17.85
CA PHE A 60 -20.28 -0.85 16.87
C PHE A 60 -18.96 -0.30 17.44
N ARG A 61 -19.00 0.86 18.09
CA ARG A 61 -17.81 1.47 18.70
C ARG A 61 -17.21 0.59 19.79
N ALA A 62 -18.06 0.02 20.66
CA ALA A 62 -17.64 -0.89 21.72
C ALA A 62 -17.04 -2.19 21.16
N GLY A 63 -17.68 -2.78 20.15
CA GLY A 63 -17.23 -3.99 19.47
C GLY A 63 -15.88 -3.79 18.76
N LEU A 64 -15.71 -2.67 18.05
CA LEU A 64 -14.43 -2.34 17.40
C LEU A 64 -13.32 -2.14 18.43
N ARG A 65 -13.60 -1.46 19.55
CA ARG A 65 -12.62 -1.28 20.63
C ARG A 65 -12.19 -2.62 21.23
N ALA A 66 -13.15 -3.51 21.49
CA ALA A 66 -12.86 -4.84 22.02
C ALA A 66 -12.02 -5.67 21.05
N MET A 67 -12.36 -5.65 19.76
CA MET A 67 -11.58 -6.31 18.71
C MET A 67 -10.14 -5.78 18.65
N LEU A 68 -9.95 -4.46 18.68
CA LEU A 68 -8.62 -3.84 18.59
C LEU A 68 -7.76 -4.16 19.82
N LEU A 69 -8.33 -4.16 21.03
CA LEU A 69 -7.62 -4.57 22.25
C LEU A 69 -7.21 -6.04 22.20
N ALA A 70 -8.12 -6.92 21.76
CA ALA A 70 -7.81 -8.35 21.61
C ALA A 70 -6.71 -8.60 20.57
N THR A 71 -6.69 -7.86 19.47
CA THR A 71 -5.62 -7.94 18.47
C THR A 71 -4.29 -7.45 19.05
N ALA A 72 -4.27 -6.33 19.78
CA ALA A 72 -3.06 -5.81 20.42
C ALA A 72 -2.48 -6.79 21.46
N GLU A 73 -3.33 -7.49 22.22
CA GLU A 73 -2.91 -8.55 23.14
C GLU A 73 -2.33 -9.76 22.38
N ARG A 74 -3.00 -10.20 21.32
CA ARG A 74 -2.57 -11.34 20.50
C ARG A 74 -1.25 -11.08 19.78
N GLU A 75 -1.01 -9.85 19.34
CA GLU A 75 0.18 -9.43 18.61
C GLU A 75 1.28 -8.85 19.51
N GLY A 76 1.05 -8.74 20.83
CA GLY A 76 2.05 -8.30 21.80
C GLY A 76 2.48 -6.83 21.66
N ILE A 77 1.66 -5.98 21.04
CA ILE A 77 1.99 -4.59 20.69
C ILE A 77 2.10 -3.70 21.95
N ALA A 78 1.55 -4.14 23.08
CA ALA A 78 1.58 -3.40 24.35
C ALA A 78 2.81 -3.71 25.24
N ALA A 79 3.75 -4.57 24.80
CA ALA A 79 4.98 -4.79 25.54
C ALA A 79 5.96 -3.61 25.26
N PRO A 80 6.40 -2.84 26.27
CA PRO A 80 7.51 -1.93 26.05
C PRO A 80 8.72 -2.75 25.63
N ALA A 81 9.46 -2.26 24.62
CA ALA A 81 10.71 -2.89 24.18
C ALA A 81 11.63 -3.07 25.41
N SER A 82 11.69 -4.29 25.92
CA SER A 82 12.54 -4.66 27.04
C SER A 82 13.98 -4.59 26.55
N THR A 83 14.69 -3.57 27.03
CA THR A 83 16.14 -3.47 26.94
C THR A 83 16.77 -4.79 27.37
N GLU A 84 17.65 -5.30 26.51
CA GLU A 84 18.48 -6.48 26.72
C GLU A 84 19.07 -6.52 28.14
N LYS A 85 18.81 -7.62 28.85
CA LYS A 85 19.73 -8.14 29.85
C LYS A 85 19.86 -9.64 29.66
N VAL A 86 21.04 -10.02 29.18
CA VAL A 86 21.58 -11.38 29.22
C VAL A 86 21.55 -11.86 30.68
N GLY A 87 20.89 -13.01 30.90
CA GLY A 87 20.78 -13.64 32.21
C GLY A 87 20.55 -15.14 32.06
N THR A 88 21.56 -15.91 32.46
CA THR A 88 21.67 -17.36 32.39
C THR A 88 20.68 -18.11 33.28
N GLY A 89 20.06 -19.17 32.73
CA GLY A 89 19.98 -20.49 33.37
C GLY A 89 18.82 -20.81 34.35
N ARG A 90 18.16 -21.94 34.03
CA ARG A 90 17.40 -22.89 34.88
C ARG A 90 15.94 -22.57 35.23
N GLY A 91 15.04 -23.32 34.56
CA GLY A 91 14.25 -24.35 35.24
C GLY A 91 12.77 -24.06 35.50
N ALA A 92 11.97 -25.07 35.14
CA ALA A 92 10.73 -25.53 35.76
C ALA A 92 9.36 -25.19 35.13
N LEU A 93 8.79 -26.26 34.56
CA LEU A 93 7.44 -26.81 34.81
C LEU A 93 6.20 -26.06 34.26
N LEU A 94 5.60 -26.70 33.27
CA LEU A 94 4.17 -26.58 32.92
C LEU A 94 3.29 -26.87 34.15
N PRO A 95 2.05 -26.36 34.17
CA PRO A 95 0.97 -27.31 33.93
C PRO A 95 -0.10 -26.82 32.96
N ALA A 96 -0.76 -27.81 32.35
CA ALA A 96 -1.94 -27.69 31.51
C ALA A 96 -3.18 -27.30 32.33
N VAL A 97 -4.02 -26.43 31.78
CA VAL A 97 -5.45 -26.39 32.10
C VAL A 97 -6.22 -26.52 30.79
N THR A 98 -7.00 -27.60 30.74
CA THR A 98 -7.85 -28.00 29.64
C THR A 98 -9.21 -27.29 29.68
N ALA A 99 -9.71 -27.00 28.48
CA ALA A 99 -11.11 -27.08 28.05
C ALA A 99 -12.21 -26.35 28.86
N ARG A 100 -12.81 -25.35 28.19
CA ARG A 100 -14.28 -25.30 28.09
C ARG A 100 -14.72 -24.73 26.73
N ARG A 101 -15.22 -25.62 25.87
CA ARG A 101 -15.95 -25.31 24.64
C ARG A 101 -17.31 -24.67 24.96
N ALA A 102 -17.79 -23.92 23.98
CA ALA A 102 -19.20 -23.65 23.65
C ALA A 102 -19.93 -22.58 24.50
N ARG A 103 -19.99 -21.35 23.96
CA ARG A 103 -21.22 -20.74 23.41
C ARG A 103 -20.95 -19.27 23.07
N ALA A 104 -20.85 -18.98 21.78
CA ALA A 104 -21.24 -17.69 21.18
C ALA A 104 -21.36 -17.89 19.67
N ARG A 105 -22.38 -18.65 19.25
CA ARG A 105 -22.98 -18.47 17.93
C ARG A 105 -23.88 -17.25 18.05
N GLY A 106 -23.47 -16.14 17.45
CA GLY A 106 -24.27 -14.91 17.41
C GLY A 106 -23.39 -13.72 17.04
N ALA A 107 -23.66 -13.13 15.88
CA ALA A 107 -23.09 -11.87 15.38
C ALA A 107 -21.62 -11.87 14.91
N ILE A 108 -21.33 -12.60 13.83
CA ILE A 108 -20.34 -12.11 12.83
C ILE A 108 -21.04 -12.11 11.47
N LEU A 109 -22.07 -11.28 11.37
CA LEU A 109 -22.64 -10.83 10.10
C LEU A 109 -22.96 -9.36 10.31
N VAL A 110 -22.38 -8.52 9.43
CA VAL A 110 -22.44 -7.06 9.36
C VAL A 110 -21.14 -6.39 9.82
N GLY A 111 -20.22 -6.25 8.85
CA GLY A 111 -19.01 -5.43 8.98
C GLY A 111 -18.26 -5.25 7.66
N ILE A 112 -18.91 -5.44 6.51
CA ILE A 112 -18.24 -5.38 5.19
C ILE A 112 -18.51 -4.04 4.47
N ALA A 113 -19.44 -3.20 4.93
CA ALA A 113 -19.83 -1.98 4.19
C ALA A 113 -19.14 -0.66 4.64
N ALA A 114 -18.30 -0.66 5.69
CA ALA A 114 -17.71 0.59 6.22
C ALA A 114 -16.17 0.67 6.11
N GLY A 115 -15.53 -0.23 5.35
CA GLY A 115 -14.07 -0.28 5.24
C GLY A 115 -13.45 0.72 4.27
N ALA A 116 -14.23 1.37 3.40
CA ALA A 116 -13.69 2.21 2.33
C ALA A 116 -13.49 3.69 2.71
N ILE A 117 -14.11 4.19 3.78
CA ILE A 117 -14.17 5.64 4.06
C ILE A 117 -13.41 6.06 5.33
N ALA A 118 -13.14 5.14 6.26
CA ALA A 118 -12.56 5.46 7.57
C ALA A 118 -11.02 5.67 7.61
N VAL A 119 -10.31 5.54 6.48
CA VAL A 119 -8.84 5.75 6.42
C VAL A 119 -8.46 7.21 6.09
N SER A 120 -9.43 8.05 5.73
CA SER A 120 -9.17 9.33 5.05
C SER A 120 -8.62 10.48 5.92
N GLY A 121 -8.82 10.48 7.24
CA GLY A 121 -8.50 11.65 8.07
C GLY A 121 -7.05 11.79 8.56
N ILE A 122 -6.37 10.68 8.83
CA ILE A 122 -5.02 10.68 9.43
C ILE A 122 -3.95 10.23 8.41
N SER A 123 -4.33 9.50 7.36
CA SER A 123 -3.40 8.99 6.34
C SER A 123 -2.85 10.07 5.39
N ALA A 124 -3.60 11.14 5.13
CA ALA A 124 -3.20 12.18 4.18
C ALA A 124 -1.88 12.89 4.56
N ALA A 125 -1.58 13.02 5.86
CA ALA A 125 -0.35 13.66 6.33
C ALA A 125 0.91 12.79 6.13
N SER A 126 0.75 11.47 6.07
CA SER A 126 1.86 10.50 5.90
C SER A 126 2.09 10.05 4.46
N GLU A 127 1.22 10.44 3.53
CA GLU A 127 1.25 9.93 2.15
C GLU A 127 2.58 10.24 1.44
N ASN A 128 3.13 11.43 1.68
CA ASN A 128 4.40 11.89 1.11
C ASN A 128 5.63 11.52 1.96
N ALA A 129 5.47 10.79 3.07
CA ALA A 129 6.60 10.39 3.90
C ALA A 129 7.49 9.41 3.14
N VAL A 130 8.79 9.70 3.10
CA VAL A 130 9.85 8.82 2.56
C VAL A 130 10.63 8.18 3.72
N PRO A 131 11.41 7.10 3.48
CA PRO A 131 12.27 6.55 4.52
C PRO A 131 13.15 7.62 5.17
N GLY A 132 13.18 7.62 6.50
CA GLY A 132 13.85 8.64 7.31
C GLY A 132 12.91 9.72 7.86
N ASP A 133 11.71 9.89 7.30
CA ASP A 133 10.72 10.82 7.84
C ASP A 133 10.00 10.25 9.08
N ALA A 134 9.63 11.11 10.03
CA ALA A 134 9.01 10.71 11.29
C ALA A 134 7.71 9.90 11.12
N LEU A 135 6.93 10.19 10.07
CA LEU A 135 5.66 9.51 9.79
C LEU A 135 5.82 8.27 8.88
N TYR A 136 7.03 7.92 8.44
CA TYR A 136 7.23 6.78 7.54
C TYR A 136 6.84 5.44 8.20
N GLY A 137 7.11 5.28 9.50
CA GLY A 137 6.68 4.10 10.25
C GLY A 137 5.17 3.92 10.27
N MET A 138 4.42 5.04 10.35
CA MET A 138 2.96 5.04 10.26
C MET A 138 2.48 4.60 8.87
N LYS A 139 3.09 5.12 7.80
CA LYS A 139 2.80 4.71 6.42
C LYS A 139 2.95 3.19 6.24
N ARG A 140 4.10 2.63 6.62
CA ARG A 140 4.33 1.17 6.58
C ARG A 140 3.37 0.40 7.50
N GLY A 141 2.93 0.99 8.61
CA GLY A 141 1.88 0.43 9.48
C GLY A 141 0.53 0.30 8.77
N THR A 142 0.09 1.35 8.06
CA THR A 142 -1.17 1.33 7.31
C THR A 142 -1.16 0.30 6.17
N GLU A 143 -0.03 0.11 5.50
CA GLU A 143 0.12 -0.89 4.44
C GLU A 143 -0.02 -2.32 4.98
N ARG A 144 0.57 -2.61 6.14
CA ARG A 144 0.41 -3.91 6.81
C ARG A 144 -1.05 -4.16 7.18
N ALA A 145 -1.76 -3.14 7.68
CA ALA A 145 -3.18 -3.26 7.97
C ALA A 145 -4.00 -3.53 6.70
N GLN A 146 -3.70 -2.86 5.58
CA GLN A 146 -4.34 -3.12 4.29
C GLN A 146 -4.13 -4.58 3.83
N LEU A 147 -2.90 -5.12 3.97
CA LEU A 147 -2.62 -6.52 3.65
C LEU A 147 -3.36 -7.51 4.55
N ALA A 148 -3.48 -7.20 5.85
CA ALA A 148 -4.20 -8.04 6.81
C ALA A 148 -5.71 -8.09 6.54
N LEU A 149 -6.28 -6.99 6.01
CA LEU A 149 -7.68 -6.90 5.64
C LEU A 149 -7.99 -7.48 4.24
N ALA A 150 -6.96 -7.71 3.42
CA ALA A 150 -7.13 -8.29 2.09
C ALA A 150 -7.59 -9.76 2.20
N SER A 151 -8.82 -10.02 1.74
CA SER A 151 -9.51 -11.30 1.86
C SER A 151 -9.16 -12.32 0.77
N SER A 152 -8.45 -11.92 -0.28
CA SER A 152 -8.07 -12.79 -1.39
C SER A 152 -6.62 -12.58 -1.82
N GLU A 153 -5.99 -13.63 -2.37
CA GLU A 153 -4.62 -13.54 -2.90
C GLU A 153 -4.52 -12.58 -4.09
N ILE A 154 -5.58 -12.45 -4.90
CA ILE A 154 -5.63 -11.47 -6.00
C ILE A 154 -5.60 -10.05 -5.44
N SER A 155 -6.46 -9.74 -4.46
CA SER A 155 -6.50 -8.43 -3.81
C SER A 155 -5.17 -8.12 -3.10
N ARG A 156 -4.59 -9.11 -2.42
CA ARG A 156 -3.28 -8.96 -1.78
C ARG A 156 -2.17 -8.75 -2.79
N GLY A 157 -2.21 -9.45 -3.93
CA GLY A 157 -1.29 -9.26 -5.03
C GLY A 157 -1.34 -7.85 -5.63
N GLN A 158 -2.55 -7.32 -5.84
CA GLN A 158 -2.77 -5.95 -6.30
C GLN A 158 -2.21 -4.91 -5.31
N LEU A 159 -2.46 -5.09 -4.00
CA LEU A 159 -1.90 -4.20 -2.96
C LEU A 159 -0.37 -4.17 -2.99
N PHE A 160 0.29 -5.30 -3.15
CA PHE A 160 1.74 -5.32 -3.31
C PHE A 160 2.21 -4.55 -4.54
N LEU A 161 1.51 -4.63 -5.68
CA LEU A 161 1.85 -3.82 -6.86
C LEU A 161 1.62 -2.32 -6.62
N ASP A 162 0.62 -1.95 -5.82
CA ASP A 162 0.40 -0.55 -5.41
C ASP A 162 1.49 -0.04 -4.45
N PHE A 163 1.97 -0.88 -3.55
CA PHE A 163 3.13 -0.55 -2.72
C PHE A 163 4.39 -0.40 -3.56
N ALA A 164 4.61 -1.27 -4.55
CA ALA A 164 5.73 -1.11 -5.49
C ALA A 164 5.65 0.22 -6.27
N ARG A 165 4.47 0.67 -6.70
CA ARG A 165 4.29 2.01 -7.30
C ARG A 165 4.65 3.10 -6.30
N THR A 166 4.21 2.96 -5.05
CA THR A 166 4.49 3.91 -3.97
C THR A 166 5.99 4.01 -3.67
N ARG A 167 6.70 2.88 -3.58
CA ARG A 167 8.16 2.86 -3.38
C ARG A 167 8.88 3.54 -4.54
N LEU A 168 8.46 3.34 -5.78
CA LEU A 168 9.07 4.03 -6.91
C LEU A 168 8.89 5.55 -6.84
N ALA A 169 7.72 6.02 -6.40
CA ALA A 169 7.49 7.44 -6.17
C ALA A 169 8.40 7.99 -5.05
N GLU A 170 8.61 7.23 -3.97
CA GLU A 170 9.56 7.60 -2.92
C GLU A 170 11.01 7.61 -3.40
N ALA A 171 11.41 6.63 -4.23
CA ALA A 171 12.74 6.60 -4.84
C ALA A 171 12.98 7.86 -5.69
N SER A 172 11.96 8.31 -6.43
CA SER A 172 12.04 9.56 -7.21
C SER A 172 12.27 10.80 -6.34
N ALA A 173 11.76 10.81 -5.10
CA ALA A 173 11.95 11.90 -4.16
C ALA A 173 13.31 11.86 -3.45
N LEU A 174 13.96 10.69 -3.37
CA LEU A 174 15.29 10.51 -2.78
C LEU A 174 16.44 10.68 -3.78
N HIS A 175 16.13 10.72 -5.07
CA HIS A 175 17.09 10.72 -6.17
C HIS A 175 18.12 11.86 -6.07
N GLY A 176 19.40 11.52 -6.30
CA GLY A 176 20.50 12.49 -6.43
C GLY A 176 20.92 13.26 -5.17
N SER A 177 20.28 13.06 -4.01
CA SER A 177 20.58 13.89 -2.82
C SER A 177 20.34 13.26 -1.45
N ARG A 178 19.77 12.06 -1.36
CA ARG A 178 19.56 11.34 -0.09
C ARG A 178 20.07 9.90 -0.14
N SER A 179 20.75 9.47 0.93
CA SER A 179 21.05 8.06 1.15
C SER A 179 19.75 7.27 1.30
N GLY A 180 19.61 6.14 0.60
CA GLY A 180 18.44 5.26 0.72
C GLY A 180 17.73 4.93 -0.59
N TYR A 181 18.09 5.55 -1.72
CA TYR A 181 17.53 5.25 -3.04
C TYR A 181 17.54 3.74 -3.36
N GLY A 182 18.71 3.10 -3.19
CA GLY A 182 18.85 1.67 -3.43
C GLY A 182 17.94 0.81 -2.56
N ALA A 183 17.85 1.12 -1.26
CA ALA A 183 16.98 0.40 -0.33
C ALA A 183 15.49 0.54 -0.68
N VAL A 184 15.07 1.71 -1.16
CA VAL A 184 13.68 1.89 -1.64
C VAL A 184 13.41 1.10 -2.91
N LEU A 185 14.36 1.02 -3.84
CA LEU A 185 14.22 0.14 -5.00
C LEU A 185 14.27 -1.35 -4.62
N ASP A 186 14.99 -1.74 -3.57
CA ASP A 186 14.97 -3.10 -3.04
C ASP A 186 13.58 -3.45 -2.49
N ASP A 187 12.97 -2.54 -1.72
CA ASP A 187 11.59 -2.67 -1.27
C ASP A 187 10.61 -2.73 -2.45
N MET A 188 10.78 -1.86 -3.46
CA MET A 188 9.96 -1.85 -4.67
C MET A 188 10.03 -3.18 -5.44
N ASP A 189 11.24 -3.74 -5.59
CA ASP A 189 11.44 -5.02 -6.26
C ASP A 189 10.87 -6.18 -5.43
N ALA A 190 10.97 -6.13 -4.09
CA ALA A 190 10.39 -7.13 -3.20
C ALA A 190 8.86 -7.13 -3.29
N ASP A 191 8.23 -5.96 -3.21
CA ASP A 191 6.79 -5.77 -3.37
C ASP A 191 6.34 -6.24 -4.77
N THR A 192 7.10 -5.92 -5.82
CA THR A 192 6.82 -6.40 -7.19
C THR A 192 6.81 -7.92 -7.26
N ARG A 193 7.86 -8.59 -6.76
CA ARG A 193 7.94 -10.06 -6.76
C ARG A 193 6.79 -10.69 -5.99
N GLN A 194 6.45 -10.12 -4.83
CA GLN A 194 5.37 -10.61 -4.00
C GLN A 194 4.00 -10.48 -4.71
N GLY A 195 3.71 -9.31 -5.29
CA GLY A 195 2.48 -9.06 -6.02
C GLY A 195 2.34 -9.95 -7.25
N VAL A 196 3.39 -10.02 -8.07
CA VAL A 196 3.44 -10.89 -9.25
C VAL A 196 3.26 -12.35 -8.88
N ARG A 197 3.97 -12.85 -7.85
CA ARG A 197 3.86 -14.25 -7.42
C ARG A 197 2.43 -14.64 -7.03
N LEU A 198 1.72 -13.76 -6.32
CA LEU A 198 0.33 -14.02 -5.92
C LEU A 198 -0.61 -14.03 -7.13
N LEU A 199 -0.44 -13.09 -8.05
CA LEU A 199 -1.28 -12.96 -9.24
C LEU A 199 -1.02 -14.10 -10.25
N THR A 200 0.23 -14.50 -10.46
CA THR A 200 0.59 -15.62 -11.32
C THR A 200 0.11 -16.95 -10.73
N ALA A 201 0.26 -17.15 -9.42
CA ALA A 201 -0.28 -18.33 -8.74
C ALA A 201 -1.81 -18.40 -8.85
N ALA A 202 -2.51 -17.27 -8.66
CA ALA A 202 -3.96 -17.21 -8.79
C ALA A 202 -4.43 -17.51 -10.22
N ALA A 203 -3.73 -16.98 -11.24
CA ALA A 203 -4.07 -17.23 -12.64
C ALA A 203 -3.96 -18.72 -12.99
N VAL A 204 -2.86 -19.35 -12.57
CA VAL A 204 -2.62 -20.78 -12.78
C VAL A 204 -3.62 -21.64 -12.04
N GLN A 205 -3.83 -21.38 -10.74
CA GLN A 205 -4.73 -22.19 -9.91
C GLN A 205 -6.18 -22.17 -10.43
N ARG A 206 -6.61 -21.04 -10.99
CA ARG A 206 -7.96 -20.87 -11.56
C ARG A 206 -8.05 -21.27 -13.03
N SER A 207 -6.92 -21.55 -13.68
CA SER A 207 -6.83 -21.72 -15.14
C SER A 207 -7.48 -20.53 -15.88
N ASP A 208 -7.26 -19.32 -15.35
CA ASP A 208 -7.87 -18.08 -15.83
C ASP A 208 -6.80 -16.96 -15.86
N PRO A 209 -6.47 -16.39 -17.03
CA PRO A 209 -5.44 -15.38 -17.14
C PRO A 209 -5.84 -14.01 -16.56
N ALA A 210 -7.09 -13.78 -16.15
CA ALA A 210 -7.58 -12.46 -15.74
C ALA A 210 -6.74 -11.79 -14.62
N ALA A 211 -6.16 -12.57 -13.71
CA ALA A 211 -5.28 -12.01 -12.66
C ALA A 211 -3.98 -11.40 -13.22
N LEU A 212 -3.54 -11.81 -14.41
CA LEU A 212 -2.35 -11.28 -15.08
C LEU A 212 -2.59 -9.89 -15.68
N ASP A 213 -3.84 -9.48 -15.90
CA ASP A 213 -4.15 -8.15 -16.43
C ASP A 213 -3.75 -7.03 -15.45
N ALA A 214 -3.82 -7.32 -14.14
CA ALA A 214 -3.31 -6.43 -13.11
C ALA A 214 -1.79 -6.25 -13.19
N VAL A 215 -1.06 -7.30 -13.59
CA VAL A 215 0.40 -7.25 -13.80
C VAL A 215 0.73 -6.36 -15.00
N ASP A 216 0.03 -6.52 -16.12
CA ASP A 216 0.26 -5.68 -17.31
C ASP A 216 -0.05 -4.20 -17.06
N ALA A 217 -1.18 -3.94 -16.38
CA ALA A 217 -1.57 -2.59 -15.98
C ALA A 217 -0.56 -1.92 -15.03
N PHE A 218 0.19 -2.72 -14.26
CA PHE A 218 1.29 -2.25 -13.43
C PHE A 218 2.57 -1.98 -14.22
N LEU A 219 2.95 -2.88 -15.12
CA LEU A 219 4.25 -2.85 -15.79
C LEU A 219 4.50 -1.60 -16.63
N VAL A 220 3.50 -1.15 -17.40
CA VAL A 220 3.64 -0.01 -18.33
C VAL A 220 4.01 1.29 -17.60
N PRO A 221 3.23 1.78 -16.61
CA PRO A 221 3.60 2.99 -15.88
C PRO A 221 4.87 2.81 -15.06
N GLN A 222 5.10 1.63 -14.47
CA GLN A 222 6.28 1.36 -13.63
C GLN A 222 7.59 1.45 -14.44
N ARG A 223 7.64 0.85 -15.63
CA ARG A 223 8.81 0.92 -16.53
C ARG A 223 9.11 2.35 -16.93
N ARG A 224 8.09 3.11 -17.36
CA ARG A 224 8.25 4.51 -17.77
C ARG A 224 8.85 5.36 -16.65
N ALA A 225 8.41 5.16 -15.40
CA ALA A 225 8.93 5.88 -14.26
C ALA A 225 10.38 5.48 -13.92
N LEU A 226 10.73 4.18 -13.99
CA LEU A 226 12.11 3.73 -13.81
C LEU A 226 13.05 4.24 -14.91
N ASP A 227 12.62 4.25 -16.17
CA ASP A 227 13.42 4.79 -17.28
C ASP A 227 13.75 6.28 -17.05
N ALA A 228 12.80 7.08 -16.57
CA ALA A 228 13.03 8.49 -16.25
C ALA A 228 14.07 8.69 -15.11
N LEU A 229 14.09 7.79 -14.12
CA LEU A 229 15.08 7.83 -13.03
C LEU A 229 16.48 7.37 -13.50
N ARG A 230 16.53 6.40 -14.42
CA ARG A 230 17.79 5.91 -15.00
C ARG A 230 18.53 7.03 -15.72
N ASP A 231 17.83 7.96 -16.35
CA ASP A 231 18.47 9.00 -17.15
C ASP A 231 18.97 10.20 -16.31
N SER A 232 18.60 10.27 -15.02
CA SER A 232 18.83 11.47 -14.18
C SER A 232 19.74 11.24 -12.95
N GLY A 233 20.16 9.99 -12.67
CA GLY A 233 20.84 9.61 -11.42
C GLY A 233 22.36 9.54 -11.46
N SER A 234 22.98 9.30 -10.29
CA SER A 234 24.40 8.93 -10.20
C SER A 234 24.68 7.60 -10.89
N ARG A 235 25.94 7.26 -11.19
CA ARG A 235 26.26 5.96 -11.83
C ARG A 235 25.71 4.77 -11.03
N ALA A 236 25.82 4.81 -9.70
CA ALA A 236 25.27 3.77 -8.82
C ALA A 236 23.75 3.69 -8.91
N ASP A 237 23.05 4.84 -8.92
CA ASP A 237 21.59 4.87 -9.06
C ASP A 237 21.15 4.32 -10.42
N ARG A 238 21.88 4.64 -11.50
CA ARG A 238 21.60 4.11 -12.84
C ARG A 238 21.76 2.60 -12.90
N GLU A 239 22.84 2.07 -12.33
CA GLU A 239 23.10 0.62 -12.26
C GLU A 239 22.02 -0.09 -11.44
N ARG A 240 21.63 0.47 -10.28
CA ARG A 240 20.55 -0.10 -9.46
C ARG A 240 19.19 -0.04 -10.16
N THR A 241 18.86 1.08 -10.82
CA THR A 241 17.62 1.24 -11.59
C THR A 241 17.54 0.25 -12.75
N ALA A 242 18.67 -0.01 -13.42
CA ALA A 242 18.75 -1.00 -14.47
C ALA A 242 18.46 -2.44 -13.98
N GLN A 243 18.77 -2.77 -12.72
CA GLN A 243 18.41 -4.07 -12.13
C GLN A 243 16.88 -4.21 -11.95
N SER A 244 16.20 -3.15 -11.50
CA SER A 244 14.74 -3.13 -11.40
C SER A 244 14.07 -3.24 -12.78
N LEU A 245 14.62 -2.58 -13.81
CA LEU A 245 14.13 -2.74 -15.18
C LEU A 245 14.27 -4.18 -15.70
N LYS A 246 15.39 -4.86 -15.38
CA LYS A 246 15.57 -6.29 -15.71
C LYS A 246 14.52 -7.16 -15.01
N LEU A 247 14.21 -6.89 -13.74
CA LEU A 247 13.12 -7.58 -13.04
C LEU A 247 11.78 -7.39 -13.77
N LEU A 248 11.43 -6.15 -14.15
CA LEU A 248 10.19 -5.90 -14.89
C LEU A 248 10.18 -6.59 -16.26
N ALA A 249 11.32 -6.76 -16.93
CA ALA A 249 11.44 -7.55 -18.16
C ALA A 249 11.07 -9.02 -17.91
N SER A 250 11.67 -9.65 -16.90
CA SER A 250 11.36 -11.04 -16.51
C SER A 250 9.90 -11.23 -16.10
N VAL A 251 9.26 -10.23 -15.49
CA VAL A 251 7.83 -10.27 -15.14
C VAL A 251 6.95 -10.30 -16.39
N THR A 252 7.26 -9.50 -17.42
CA THR A 252 6.53 -9.56 -18.71
C THR A 252 6.67 -10.93 -19.35
N GLU A 253 7.90 -11.42 -19.50
CA GLU A 253 8.16 -12.74 -20.10
C GLU A 253 7.40 -13.85 -19.34
N ARG A 254 7.39 -13.79 -18.01
CA ARG A 254 6.62 -14.73 -17.18
C ARG A 254 5.12 -14.63 -17.43
N GLY A 255 4.55 -13.43 -17.49
CA GLY A 255 3.12 -13.22 -17.73
C GLY A 255 2.68 -13.79 -19.08
N ASP A 256 3.44 -13.51 -20.14
CA ASP A 256 3.13 -13.97 -21.51
C ASP A 256 3.24 -15.50 -21.63
N ALA A 257 4.26 -16.10 -21.01
CA ALA A 257 4.44 -17.55 -21.01
C ALA A 257 3.32 -18.27 -20.23
N LEU A 258 2.86 -17.70 -19.11
CA LEU A 258 1.76 -18.26 -18.34
C LEU A 258 0.42 -18.15 -19.06
N ARG A 259 0.14 -17.03 -19.75
CA ARG A 259 -1.06 -16.92 -20.60
C ARG A 259 -1.10 -18.00 -21.67
N THR A 260 0.03 -18.23 -22.32
CA THR A 260 0.17 -19.29 -23.32
C THR A 260 -0.08 -20.66 -22.68
N THR A 261 0.54 -20.95 -21.53
CA THR A 261 0.34 -22.21 -20.80
C THR A 261 -1.14 -22.45 -20.45
N ILE A 262 -1.82 -21.43 -19.92
CA ILE A 262 -3.23 -21.50 -19.54
C ILE A 262 -4.11 -21.73 -20.77
N ALA A 263 -3.84 -21.03 -21.88
CA ALA A 263 -4.59 -21.19 -23.13
C ALA A 263 -4.48 -22.62 -23.71
N CYS A 264 -3.33 -23.29 -23.52
CA CYS A 264 -3.11 -24.67 -23.95
C CYS A 264 -3.77 -25.72 -23.04
N GLY A 265 -4.34 -25.33 -21.89
CA GLY A 265 -4.94 -26.25 -20.93
C GLY A 265 -3.96 -27.25 -20.31
N GLN A 266 -2.65 -26.97 -20.37
CA GLN A 266 -1.64 -27.86 -19.81
C GLN A 266 -1.54 -27.67 -18.29
N PRO A 267 -1.36 -28.77 -17.51
CA PRO A 267 -1.10 -28.65 -16.09
C PRO A 267 0.23 -27.92 -15.89
N VAL A 268 0.17 -26.78 -15.20
CA VAL A 268 1.36 -26.03 -14.83
C VAL A 268 2.19 -26.88 -13.87
N GLY A 269 3.48 -27.00 -14.15
CA GLY A 269 4.38 -27.82 -13.32
C GLY A 269 4.39 -27.37 -11.87
N SER A 270 4.75 -28.27 -10.94
CA SER A 270 4.85 -27.97 -9.51
C SER A 270 6.02 -27.03 -9.14
N ALA A 271 6.89 -26.72 -10.11
CA ALA A 271 8.03 -25.84 -9.92
C ALA A 271 7.61 -24.36 -9.87
N SER A 272 8.21 -23.60 -8.95
CA SER A 272 7.98 -22.17 -8.79
C SER A 272 9.27 -21.45 -8.41
N ASP A 273 9.34 -20.16 -8.69
CA ASP A 273 10.44 -19.28 -8.30
C ASP A 273 9.92 -17.97 -7.67
N SER A 274 10.78 -16.96 -7.60
CA SER A 274 10.44 -15.66 -7.00
C SER A 274 9.28 -14.91 -7.69
N LEU A 275 8.94 -15.27 -8.94
CA LEU A 275 7.82 -14.70 -9.71
C LEU A 275 6.59 -15.62 -9.74
N GLY A 276 6.65 -16.75 -9.04
CA GLY A 276 5.56 -17.73 -8.96
C GLY A 276 5.77 -18.95 -9.84
N PRO A 277 4.68 -19.63 -10.24
CA PRO A 277 4.77 -20.87 -11.01
C PRO A 277 5.59 -20.70 -12.29
N LEU A 278 6.35 -21.72 -12.65
CA LEU A 278 7.04 -21.76 -13.93
C LEU A 278 6.05 -22.13 -15.05
N PRO A 279 6.12 -21.50 -16.22
CA PRO A 279 5.25 -21.84 -17.35
C PRO A 279 5.49 -23.27 -17.82
N GLY A 280 4.42 -23.93 -18.25
CA GLY A 280 4.48 -25.24 -18.89
C GLY A 280 4.86 -25.11 -20.36
N THR A 281 5.27 -26.22 -20.97
CA THR A 281 5.50 -26.29 -22.41
C THR A 281 4.21 -26.68 -23.12
N CYS A 282 3.71 -25.84 -24.03
CA CYS A 282 2.70 -26.25 -25.00
C CYS A 282 3.40 -27.09 -26.07
N THR A 283 3.02 -28.35 -26.21
CA THR A 283 3.44 -29.24 -27.30
C THR A 283 2.33 -29.38 -28.32
#